data_AF-A0A1W1WMB5-F1
#
_entry.id   AF-A0A1W1WMB5-F1
#
_cell.length_a   1.000
_cell.length_b   1.000
_cell.length_c   1.000
_cell.angle_alpha   90.00
_cell.angle_beta   90.00
_cell.angle_gamma   90.00
#
_symmetry.space_group_name_H-M   'P 1'
#
loop_
_entity.id
_entity.type
_entity.pdbx_description
1 polymer ?
#
loop_
_entity_poly.entity_id
_entity_poly.type
_entity_poly.pdbx_seq_one_letter_code
_entity_poly.pdbx_strand_id
1 'polypeptide(L)'
;MADSSDGMSFEILAAGIRDIRHDIPRLLSVLANKFEQALPERVHVTRHSGLFTRDNSITSIILEFDNVHYMLKHKAGRLEPLRQKVVHDVVLKTETLNFDEWIAEVLQQLIQESHHNENIRNMLDRFLTS
;
A
#
# COMPACT_ATOMS: atom_id res chain seq x y z
N MET A 1 27.84 -2.25 -2.00
CA MET A 1 27.28 -3.43 -2.68
C MET A 1 26.08 -3.91 -1.87
N ALA A 2 25.04 -3.10 -1.83
CA ALA A 2 23.67 -3.47 -1.46
C ALA A 2 22.91 -3.20 -2.78
N ASP A 3 22.11 -4.09 -3.33
CA ASP A 3 20.78 -4.33 -2.79
C ASP A 3 20.07 -5.37 -3.67
N SER A 4 20.39 -6.66 -3.50
CA SER A 4 19.66 -7.76 -4.17
C SER A 4 18.64 -8.41 -3.25
N SER A 5 18.84 -8.25 -1.94
CA SER A 5 18.03 -8.85 -0.89
C SER A 5 16.68 -8.16 -0.72
N ASP A 6 16.63 -6.82 -0.85
CA ASP A 6 15.36 -6.09 -0.71
C ASP A 6 14.46 -6.41 -1.89
N GLY A 7 15.00 -6.38 -3.13
CA GLY A 7 14.28 -6.76 -4.34
C GLY A 7 13.72 -8.19 -4.30
N MET A 8 14.47 -9.17 -3.80
CA MET A 8 14.00 -10.56 -3.67
C MET A 8 12.91 -10.70 -2.62
N SER A 9 13.06 -10.02 -1.48
CA SER A 9 12.04 -10.00 -0.44
C SER A 9 10.77 -9.28 -0.93
N PHE A 10 10.94 -8.27 -1.78
CA PHE A 10 9.89 -7.54 -2.48
C PHE A 10 9.02 -8.47 -3.34
N GLU A 11 9.65 -9.29 -4.18
CA GLU A 11 8.94 -10.23 -5.03
C GLU A 11 8.18 -11.31 -4.23
N ILE A 12 8.74 -11.75 -3.09
CA ILE A 12 8.07 -12.70 -2.19
C ILE A 12 6.83 -12.05 -1.54
N LEU A 13 6.92 -10.78 -1.15
CA LEU A 13 5.78 -10.03 -0.61
C LEU A 13 4.70 -9.83 -1.67
N ALA A 14 5.09 -9.43 -2.88
CA ALA A 14 4.17 -9.36 -4.00
C ALA A 14 3.51 -10.73 -4.24
N ALA A 15 4.26 -11.83 -4.25
CA ALA A 15 3.73 -13.17 -4.42
C ALA A 15 2.74 -13.58 -3.30
N GLY A 16 3.03 -13.28 -2.03
CA GLY A 16 2.14 -13.58 -0.91
C GLY A 16 0.82 -12.79 -0.96
N ILE A 17 0.88 -11.52 -1.35
CA ILE A 17 -0.32 -10.68 -1.56
C ILE A 17 -1.15 -11.23 -2.72
N ARG A 18 -0.49 -11.76 -3.76
CA ARG A 18 -1.17 -12.38 -4.92
C ARG A 18 -1.91 -13.68 -4.55
N ASP A 19 -1.43 -14.42 -3.56
CA ASP A 19 -2.03 -15.67 -3.07
C ASP A 19 -3.30 -15.42 -2.22
N ILE A 20 -3.37 -14.28 -1.54
CA ILE A 20 -4.47 -13.91 -0.63
C ILE A 20 -5.69 -13.31 -1.38
N ARG A 21 -5.62 -13.16 -2.71
CA ARG A 21 -6.63 -12.47 -3.56
C ARG A 21 -8.07 -13.00 -3.45
N HIS A 22 -8.26 -14.20 -2.92
CA HIS A 22 -9.58 -14.83 -2.79
C HIS A 22 -10.42 -14.27 -1.62
N ASP A 23 -9.81 -13.55 -0.68
CA ASP A 23 -10.49 -12.94 0.47
C ASP A 23 -10.12 -11.44 0.57
N ILE A 24 -10.81 -10.62 -0.24
CA ILE A 24 -10.58 -9.18 -0.37
C ILE A 24 -10.61 -8.43 0.98
N PRO A 25 -11.60 -8.65 1.87
CA PRO A 25 -11.61 -7.99 3.18
C PRO A 25 -10.41 -8.35 4.05
N ARG A 26 -9.98 -9.62 4.05
CA ARG A 26 -8.79 -10.06 4.78
C ARG A 26 -7.52 -9.45 4.17
N LEU A 27 -7.40 -9.45 2.84
CA LEU A 27 -6.29 -8.84 2.12
C LEU A 27 -6.12 -7.36 2.50
N LEU A 28 -7.21 -6.59 2.46
CA LEU A 28 -7.20 -5.17 2.83
C LEU A 28 -6.82 -4.97 4.29
N SER A 29 -7.32 -5.82 5.19
CA SER A 29 -7.00 -5.76 6.61
C SER A 29 -5.52 -6.03 6.87
N VAL A 30 -4.93 -7.03 6.20
CA VAL A 30 -3.50 -7.33 6.30
C VAL A 30 -2.66 -6.21 5.71
N LEU A 31 -3.02 -5.70 4.52
CA LEU A 31 -2.32 -4.60 3.87
C LEU A 31 -2.37 -3.31 4.70
N ALA A 32 -3.55 -2.95 5.21
CA ALA A 32 -3.71 -1.78 6.06
C ALA A 32 -2.83 -1.88 7.31
N ASN A 33 -2.90 -2.99 8.05
CA ASN A 33 -2.04 -3.17 9.23
C ASN A 33 -0.55 -3.14 8.88
N LYS A 34 -0.15 -3.73 7.75
CA LYS A 34 1.24 -3.74 7.30
C LYS A 34 1.71 -2.33 6.91
N PHE A 35 0.88 -1.57 6.20
CA PHE A 35 1.19 -0.19 5.83
C PHE A 35 1.16 0.75 7.04
N GLU A 36 0.15 0.69 7.90
CA GLU A 36 0.06 1.52 9.12
C GLU A 36 1.28 1.31 10.05
N GLN A 37 1.79 0.07 10.15
CA GLN A 37 3.01 -0.23 10.92
C GLN A 37 4.28 0.29 10.24
N ALA A 38 4.33 0.26 8.91
CA ALA A 38 5.49 0.73 8.16
C ALA A 38 5.52 2.27 8.07
N LEU A 39 4.39 2.92 7.84
CA LEU A 39 4.27 4.32 7.41
C LEU A 39 3.13 5.03 8.13
N PRO A 40 3.18 5.14 9.47
CA PRO A 40 2.05 5.66 10.25
C PRO A 40 1.66 7.09 9.88
N GLU A 41 2.60 7.92 9.38
CA GLU A 41 2.34 9.32 9.00
C GLU A 41 1.94 9.51 7.53
N ARG A 42 2.02 8.46 6.70
CA ARG A 42 1.78 8.53 5.24
C ARG A 42 0.69 7.60 4.75
N VAL A 43 0.05 6.86 5.66
CA VAL A 43 -0.99 5.88 5.36
C VAL A 43 -2.29 6.34 5.97
N HIS A 44 -3.31 6.51 5.13
CA HIS A 44 -4.66 6.83 5.56
C HIS A 44 -5.57 5.63 5.27
N VAL A 45 -6.00 4.96 6.34
CA VAL A 45 -6.94 3.84 6.26
C VAL A 45 -8.34 4.33 6.61
N THR A 46 -9.26 4.25 5.66
CA THR A 46 -10.68 4.49 5.91
C THR A 46 -11.37 3.17 6.18
N ARG A 47 -12.02 3.09 7.34
CA ARG A 47 -12.84 1.94 7.76
C ARG A 47 -14.29 2.36 7.78
N HIS A 48 -15.19 1.50 7.31
CA HIS A 48 -16.61 1.77 7.39
C HIS A 48 -17.13 1.43 8.79
N SER A 49 -17.16 2.41 9.68
CA SER A 49 -17.78 2.30 11.00
C SER A 49 -19.20 2.88 10.99
N GLY A 50 -20.15 2.10 10.46
CA GLY A 50 -21.57 2.40 10.69
C GLY A 50 -21.95 1.99 12.11
N LEU A 51 -22.69 2.85 12.86
CA LEU A 51 -23.21 2.58 14.21
C LEU A 51 -24.03 1.27 14.37
N PHE A 52 -24.31 0.58 13.26
CA PHE A 52 -25.09 -0.66 13.19
C PHE A 52 -24.37 -1.85 12.52
N THR A 53 -23.11 -1.70 12.09
CA THR A 53 -22.40 -2.78 11.41
C THR A 53 -21.30 -3.33 12.32
N ARG A 54 -21.41 -4.61 12.69
CA ARG A 54 -20.40 -5.33 13.50
C ARG A 54 -19.09 -5.60 12.73
N ASP A 55 -19.07 -5.22 11.46
CA ASP A 55 -18.01 -5.50 10.50
C ASP A 55 -17.16 -4.23 10.31
N ASN A 56 -15.95 -4.23 10.87
CA ASN A 56 -14.99 -3.12 10.79
C ASN A 56 -14.25 -3.17 9.44
N SER A 57 -15.01 -3.24 8.36
CA SER A 57 -14.48 -3.51 7.03
C SER A 57 -13.75 -2.28 6.48
N ILE A 58 -12.56 -2.50 5.93
CA ILE A 58 -11.76 -1.44 5.33
C ILE A 58 -12.35 -1.09 3.95
N THR A 59 -12.61 0.20 3.73
CA THR A 59 -13.17 0.72 2.47
C THR A 59 -12.14 1.36 1.58
N SER A 60 -11.10 1.97 2.15
CA SER A 60 -9.99 2.50 1.36
C SER A 60 -8.68 2.55 2.14
N ILE A 61 -7.59 2.39 1.41
CA ILE A 61 -6.23 2.63 1.88
C ILE A 61 -5.64 3.68 0.93
N ILE A 62 -5.04 4.73 1.47
CA ILE A 62 -4.34 5.77 0.72
C ILE A 62 -2.91 5.82 1.24
N LEU A 63 -1.94 5.78 0.32
CA LEU A 63 -0.52 5.93 0.57
C LEU A 63 -0.10 7.24 -0.07
N GLU A 64 0.38 8.17 0.74
CA GLU A 64 0.78 9.51 0.30
C GLU A 64 2.30 9.60 0.15
N PHE A 65 2.73 9.96 -1.06
CA PHE A 65 4.11 10.27 -1.40
C PHE A 65 4.18 11.66 -2.04
N ASP A 66 5.34 12.30 -2.02
CA ASP A 66 5.51 13.72 -2.37
C ASP A 66 4.89 14.12 -3.73
N ASN A 67 4.92 13.23 -4.72
CA ASN A 67 4.46 13.50 -6.09
C ASN A 67 3.38 12.53 -6.60
N VAL A 68 3.02 11.52 -5.81
CA VAL A 68 2.11 10.46 -6.23
C VAL A 68 1.41 9.85 -5.03
N HIS A 69 0.09 9.70 -5.11
CA HIS A 69 -0.68 8.97 -4.10
C HIS A 69 -1.16 7.66 -4.71
N TYR A 70 -1.03 6.58 -3.95
CA TYR A 70 -1.57 5.28 -4.33
C TYR A 70 -2.76 4.96 -3.46
N MET A 71 -3.88 4.66 -4.10
CA MET A 71 -5.13 4.43 -3.40
C MET A 71 -5.71 3.08 -3.79
N LEU A 72 -6.16 2.32 -2.81
CA LEU A 72 -6.83 1.06 -2.99
C LEU A 72 -8.22 1.16 -2.38
N LYS A 73 -9.25 1.17 -3.23
CA LYS A 73 -10.65 1.24 -2.80
C LYS A 73 -11.30 -0.13 -2.87
N HIS A 74 -12.21 -0.40 -1.94
CA HIS A 74 -13.10 -1.54 -1.98
C HIS A 74 -14.52 -1.07 -2.23
N LYS A 75 -15.06 -1.39 -3.41
CA LYS A 75 -16.41 -0.98 -3.82
C LYS A 75 -17.15 -2.16 -4.44
N ALA A 76 -18.37 -2.42 -3.94
CA ALA A 76 -19.25 -3.47 -4.44
C ALA A 76 -18.58 -4.86 -4.59
N GLY A 77 -17.72 -5.23 -3.63
CA GLY A 77 -17.01 -6.51 -3.64
C GLY A 77 -15.82 -6.58 -4.59
N ARG A 78 -15.37 -5.44 -5.14
CA ARG A 78 -14.22 -5.35 -6.04
C ARG A 78 -13.17 -4.37 -5.52
N LEU A 79 -11.91 -4.70 -5.81
CA LEU A 79 -10.79 -3.80 -5.58
C LEU A 79 -10.67 -2.84 -6.76
N GLU A 80 -10.53 -1.56 -6.45
CA GLU A 80 -10.25 -0.47 -7.38
C GLU A 80 -8.90 0.14 -7.00
N PRO A 81 -7.79 -0.38 -7.55
CA PRO A 81 -6.46 0.20 -7.39
C PRO A 81 -6.33 1.44 -8.28
N LEU A 82 -5.84 2.53 -7.70
CA LEU A 82 -5.77 3.85 -8.30
C LEU A 82 -4.41 4.47 -8.01
N ARG A 83 -3.88 5.19 -8.99
CA ARG A 83 -2.72 6.06 -8.86
C ARG A 83 -3.16 7.49 -9.14
N GLN A 84 -2.78 8.40 -8.27
CA GLN A 84 -3.02 9.83 -8.42
C GLN A 84 -1.69 10.55 -8.50
N LYS A 85 -1.43 11.26 -9.60
CA LYS A 85 -0.28 12.14 -9.70
C LYS A 85 -0.60 13.46 -9.02
N VAL A 86 0.21 13.85 -8.04
CA VAL A 86 0.00 15.04 -7.22
C VAL A 86 1.15 16.01 -7.44
N VAL A 87 0.85 17.30 -7.54
CA VAL A 87 1.85 18.37 -7.60
C VAL A 87 1.35 19.52 -6.73
N HIS A 88 2.14 19.88 -5.71
CA HIS A 88 1.79 20.92 -4.74
C HIS A 88 0.37 20.73 -4.17
N ASP A 89 0.05 19.51 -3.73
CA ASP A 89 -1.23 19.15 -3.13
C ASP A 89 -2.44 19.12 -4.11
N VAL A 90 -2.20 19.34 -5.41
CA VAL A 90 -3.22 19.26 -6.45
C VAL A 90 -3.10 17.95 -7.24
N VAL A 91 -4.19 17.18 -7.29
CA VAL A 91 -4.30 15.98 -8.13
C VAL A 91 -4.38 16.39 -9.60
N LEU A 92 -3.33 16.09 -10.37
CA LEU A 92 -3.26 16.36 -11.80
C LEU A 92 -3.94 15.27 -12.63
N LYS A 93 -3.75 14.01 -12.23
CA LYS A 93 -4.23 12.85 -12.98
C LYS A 93 -4.57 11.72 -12.03
N THR A 94 -5.68 11.03 -12.28
CA THR A 94 -6.03 9.78 -11.61
C THR A 94 -6.12 8.67 -12.65
N GLU A 95 -5.46 7.55 -12.39
CA GLU A 95 -5.38 6.40 -13.28
C GLU A 95 -5.78 5.15 -12.51
N THR A 96 -6.63 4.31 -13.11
CA THR A 96 -6.94 2.99 -12.56
C THR A 96 -5.88 2.01 -13.02
N LEU A 97 -5.29 1.30 -12.07
CA LEU A 97 -4.29 0.28 -12.32
C LEU A 97 -4.89 -1.10 -12.02
N ASN A 98 -4.31 -2.13 -12.61
CA ASN A 98 -4.55 -3.47 -12.09
C ASN A 98 -3.84 -3.63 -10.73
N PHE A 99 -4.30 -4.57 -9.92
CA PHE A 99 -3.78 -4.71 -8.55
C PHE A 99 -2.31 -5.13 -8.50
N ASP A 100 -1.86 -5.96 -9.47
CA ASP A 100 -0.48 -6.43 -9.56
C ASP A 100 0.52 -5.32 -9.92
N GLU A 101 0.09 -4.38 -10.76
CA GLU A 101 0.83 -3.19 -11.16
C GLU A 101 0.84 -2.17 -10.03
N TRP A 102 -0.31 -1.95 -9.39
CA TRP A 102 -0.43 -1.06 -8.25
C TRP A 102 0.51 -1.46 -7.11
N ILE A 103 0.52 -2.75 -6.75
CA ILE A 103 1.39 -3.23 -5.67
C ILE A 103 2.86 -3.08 -6.06
N ALA A 104 3.26 -3.46 -7.28
CA ALA A 104 4.62 -3.29 -7.76
C ALA A 104 5.08 -1.81 -7.72
N GLU A 105 4.24 -0.88 -8.18
CA GLU A 105 4.57 0.55 -8.20
C GLU A 105 4.71 1.16 -6.81
N VAL A 106 3.79 0.84 -5.88
CA VAL A 106 3.88 1.28 -4.47
C VAL A 106 5.24 0.89 -3.88
N LEU A 107 5.67 -0.31 -4.19
CA LEU A 107 6.81 -0.92 -3.52
C LEU A 107 8.13 -0.44 -4.11
N GLN A 108 8.16 -0.22 -5.43
CA GLN A 108 9.25 0.53 -6.07
C GLN A 108 9.38 1.95 -5.51
N GLN A 109 8.28 2.65 -5.26
CA GLN A 109 8.32 3.99 -4.65
C GLN A 109 8.86 3.95 -3.21
N LEU A 110 8.46 2.96 -2.43
CA LEU A 110 9.00 2.79 -1.07
C LEU A 110 10.51 2.55 -1.05
N ILE A 111 11.03 1.74 -1.98
CA ILE A 111 12.49 1.56 -2.15
C ILE A 111 13.15 2.87 -2.54
N GLN A 112 12.57 3.60 -3.49
CA GLN A 112 13.13 4.85 -3.99
C GLN A 112 13.24 5.92 -2.90
N GLU A 113 12.23 6.04 -2.03
CA GLU A 113 12.29 6.90 -0.85
C GLU A 113 13.28 6.38 0.20
N SER A 114 13.46 5.06 0.31
CA SER A 114 14.41 4.45 1.25
C SER A 114 15.87 4.77 0.98
N HIS A 115 16.23 5.00 -0.28
CA HIS A 115 17.57 5.45 -0.63
C HIS A 115 17.82 6.91 -0.22
N HIS A 116 16.77 7.69 0.05
CA HIS A 116 16.87 9.09 0.42
C HIS A 116 16.81 9.33 1.94
N ASN A 117 16.27 8.39 2.73
CA ASN A 117 16.11 8.51 4.18
C ASN A 117 16.61 7.25 4.91
N GLU A 118 17.62 7.38 5.78
CA GLU A 118 18.14 6.28 6.62
C GLU A 118 17.07 5.64 7.52
N ASN A 119 16.00 6.37 7.84
CA ASN A 119 14.87 5.87 8.62
C ASN A 119 14.07 4.77 7.89
N ILE A 120 14.00 4.82 6.56
CA ILE A 120 13.20 3.87 5.77
C ILE A 120 13.95 2.54 5.57
N ARG A 121 15.30 2.52 5.59
CA ARG A 121 16.06 1.25 5.56
C ARG A 121 15.71 0.33 6.74
N ASN A 122 15.66 0.90 7.94
CA ASN A 122 15.21 0.17 9.14
C ASN A 122 13.74 -0.29 9.07
N MET A 123 12.95 0.38 8.22
CA MET A 123 11.54 0.14 7.99
C MET A 123 11.33 -1.02 7.02
N LEU A 124 12.16 -1.12 5.97
CA LEU A 124 12.22 -2.27 5.07
C LEU A 124 12.66 -3.53 5.83
N ASP A 125 13.73 -3.47 6.61
CA ASP A 125 14.21 -4.62 7.41
C ASP A 125 13.14 -5.17 8.38
N ARG A 126 12.33 -4.28 8.99
CA ARG A 126 11.22 -4.69 9.87
C ARG A 126 10.05 -5.31 9.13
N PHE A 127 9.80 -4.89 7.89
CA PHE A 127 8.75 -5.45 7.05
C PHE A 127 9.03 -6.90 6.62
N LEU A 128 10.32 -7.26 6.54
CA LEU A 128 10.79 -8.58 6.10
C LEU A 128 10.89 -9.61 7.23
N THR A 129 11.07 -9.15 8.47
CA THR A 129 11.35 -10.02 9.62
C THR A 129 10.10 -10.32 10.48
N SER A 130 8.94 -9.72 10.16
CA SER A 130 7.67 -9.88 10.91
C SER A 130 6.62 -10.76 10.24
#